data_AF-A0A8S4A395-F1
#
_entry.id   AF-A0A8S4A395-F1
#
_cell.length_a   1.000
_cell.length_b   1.000
_cell.length_c   1.000
_cell.angle_alpha   90.00
_cell.angle_beta   90.00
_cell.angle_gamma   90.00
#
_symmetry.space_group_name_H-M   'P 1'
#
loop_
_entity.id
_entity.type
_entity.pdbx_description
1 polymer ?
#
loop_
_entity_poly.entity_id
_entity_poly.type
_entity_poly.pdbx_seq_one_letter_code
_entity_poly.pdbx_strand_id
1 'polypeptide(L)'
;VYAYARRASSCGFHLIPVPCDPFALPYTDNSDPLRDPIFVALNMEAFGPDLFKDCSDERRQEILYTIQDAIVKRFGFLPASVQVPDSAVMPEDVKNLNHQYVHCTVGMFILIPESTPAGRATTAKPISGSTSSPQLVGRPESVVNQVGFLWSWNYMSSRRWRSGNTGDECFQDTMLADFRKFCSNTDNRLCGFWESFRTSVDLVIP
;
A
#
# COMPACT_ATOMS: atom_id res chain seq x y z
N VAL A 1 25.29 11.00 -8.51
CA VAL A 1 23.82 11.10 -8.35
C VAL A 1 23.32 12.54 -8.27
N TYR A 2 23.82 13.41 -7.38
CA TYR A 2 23.30 14.79 -7.23
C TYR A 2 23.36 15.64 -8.51
N ALA A 3 24.45 15.53 -9.30
CA ALA A 3 24.54 16.20 -10.60
C ALA A 3 23.45 15.76 -11.58
N TYR A 4 23.11 14.47 -11.59
CA TYR A 4 22.01 13.94 -12.40
C TYR A 4 20.66 14.46 -11.93
N ALA A 5 20.44 14.57 -10.61
CA ALA A 5 19.18 15.09 -10.10
C ALA A 5 18.96 16.56 -10.48
N ARG A 6 19.99 17.40 -10.39
CA ARG A 6 19.91 18.79 -10.88
C ARG A 6 19.63 18.85 -12.38
N ARG A 7 20.26 17.99 -13.17
CA ARG A 7 20.04 17.92 -14.63
C ARG A 7 18.64 17.41 -14.96
N ALA A 8 18.13 16.42 -14.24
CA ALA A 8 16.76 15.93 -14.39
C ALA A 8 15.75 17.06 -14.18
N SER A 9 15.95 17.89 -13.14
CA SER A 9 15.07 19.04 -12.89
C SER A 9 15.08 20.07 -14.03
N SER A 10 16.23 20.32 -14.67
CA SER A 10 16.28 21.18 -15.86
C SER A 10 15.54 20.62 -17.07
N CYS A 11 15.25 19.32 -17.08
CA CYS A 11 14.49 18.63 -18.11
C CYS A 11 13.02 18.35 -17.69
N GLY A 12 12.55 18.93 -16.58
CA GLY A 12 11.17 18.74 -16.09
C GLY A 12 10.94 17.42 -15.33
N PHE A 13 12.02 16.73 -14.93
CA PHE A 13 11.93 15.47 -14.18
C PHE A 13 12.40 15.63 -12.72
N HIS A 14 11.85 14.80 -11.84
CA HIS A 14 12.30 14.66 -10.46
C HIS A 14 13.11 13.37 -10.29
N LEU A 15 14.31 13.50 -9.73
CA LEU A 15 15.15 12.35 -9.38
C LEU A 15 15.50 12.43 -7.90
N ILE A 16 14.91 11.54 -7.12
CA ILE A 16 15.00 11.51 -5.66
C ILE A 16 15.35 10.07 -5.26
N PRO A 17 16.28 9.87 -4.30
CA PRO A 17 16.55 8.54 -3.80
C PRO A 17 15.36 8.00 -3.03
N VAL A 18 15.12 6.70 -3.19
CA VAL A 18 14.10 5.96 -2.44
C VAL A 18 14.77 4.77 -1.74
N PRO A 19 14.24 4.34 -0.59
CA PRO A 19 14.69 3.13 0.09
C PRO A 19 14.63 1.92 -0.83
N CYS A 20 15.59 1.00 -0.69
CA CYS A 20 15.50 -0.31 -1.34
C CYS A 20 14.32 -1.14 -0.80
N ASP A 21 13.98 -0.95 0.48
CA ASP A 21 12.80 -1.52 1.13
C ASP A 21 12.02 -0.38 1.82
N PRO A 22 10.98 0.17 1.18
CA PRO A 22 10.20 1.29 1.71
C PRO A 22 9.33 0.96 2.92
N PHE A 23 9.01 -0.32 3.14
CA PHE A 23 8.04 -0.74 4.18
C PHE A 23 8.69 -1.56 5.29
N ALA A 24 9.94 -2.00 5.14
CA ALA A 24 10.71 -2.71 6.16
C ALA A 24 9.93 -3.89 6.79
N LEU A 25 9.16 -4.59 5.96
CA LEU A 25 8.25 -5.61 6.45
C LEU A 25 9.04 -6.76 7.08
N PRO A 26 8.57 -7.33 8.19
CA PRO A 26 9.38 -8.18 9.08
C PRO A 26 9.78 -9.54 8.48
N TYR A 27 9.44 -9.80 7.21
CA TYR A 27 9.94 -10.95 6.46
C TYR A 27 11.29 -10.68 5.77
N THR A 28 11.82 -9.46 5.81
CA THR A 28 13.15 -9.16 5.26
C THR A 28 14.21 -9.27 6.37
N ASP A 29 15.28 -10.03 6.11
CA ASP A 29 16.39 -10.29 7.07
C ASP A 29 17.10 -9.01 7.58
N ASN A 30 16.89 -7.88 6.89
CA ASN A 30 17.42 -6.56 7.21
C ASN A 30 16.32 -5.52 7.49
N SER A 31 15.12 -5.96 7.89
CA SER A 31 14.03 -5.08 8.30
C SER A 31 14.48 -4.23 9.50
N ASP A 32 14.25 -2.92 9.40
CA ASP A 32 14.56 -1.99 10.47
C ASP A 32 13.30 -1.85 11.33
N PRO A 33 13.32 -2.33 12.59
CA PRO A 33 12.14 -2.34 13.45
C PRO A 33 11.64 -0.95 13.81
N LEU A 34 12.42 0.11 13.54
CA LEU A 34 11.99 1.50 13.74
C LEU A 34 11.25 2.08 12.52
N ARG A 35 11.15 1.31 11.42
CA ARG A 35 10.49 1.73 10.17
C ARG A 35 9.13 1.06 9.95
N ASP A 36 8.49 0.62 11.03
CA ASP A 36 7.16 0.00 10.97
C ASP A 36 6.15 0.89 10.22
N PRO A 37 5.46 0.35 9.22
CA PRO A 37 4.49 1.10 8.45
C PRO A 37 3.26 1.42 9.31
N ILE A 38 2.67 2.58 9.04
CA ILE A 38 1.45 3.03 9.68
C ILE A 38 0.26 2.38 8.98
N PHE A 39 -0.51 1.57 9.70
CA PHE A 39 -1.76 1.06 9.17
C PHE A 39 -2.85 2.13 9.16
N VAL A 40 -3.51 2.30 8.02
CA VAL A 40 -4.69 3.16 7.85
C VAL A 40 -5.87 2.28 7.47
N ALA A 41 -6.81 2.08 8.40
CA ALA A 41 -8.00 1.29 8.18
C ALA A 41 -8.95 1.97 7.19
N LEU A 42 -9.54 1.18 6.30
CA LEU A 42 -10.58 1.64 5.38
C LEU A 42 -11.96 1.29 5.96
N ASN A 43 -12.82 2.29 6.12
CA ASN A 43 -14.18 2.08 6.61
C ASN A 43 -15.02 1.35 5.55
N MET A 44 -15.23 0.05 5.76
CA MET A 44 -15.96 -0.80 4.84
C MET A 44 -17.47 -0.54 4.81
N GLU A 45 -18.03 0.09 5.85
CA GLU A 45 -19.47 0.40 5.92
C GLU A 45 -19.87 1.43 4.85
N ALA A 46 -18.93 2.26 4.40
CA ALA A 46 -19.15 3.29 3.39
C ALA A 46 -19.51 2.73 2.00
N PHE A 47 -19.25 1.44 1.73
CA PHE A 47 -19.47 0.85 0.42
C PHE A 47 -20.82 0.15 0.25
N GLY A 48 -21.62 0.08 1.32
CA GLY A 48 -22.91 -0.59 1.34
C GLY A 48 -22.82 -2.11 1.53
N PRO A 49 -23.90 -2.74 2.02
CA PRO A 49 -23.90 -4.16 2.39
C PRO A 49 -23.82 -5.11 1.19
N ASP A 50 -24.29 -4.66 0.01
CA ASP A 50 -24.42 -5.52 -1.17
C ASP A 50 -23.14 -5.61 -2.01
N LEU A 51 -22.08 -4.85 -1.69
CA LEU A 51 -20.85 -4.79 -2.50
C LEU A 51 -20.24 -6.19 -2.78
N PHE A 52 -20.34 -7.10 -1.80
CA PHE A 52 -19.75 -8.44 -1.90
C PHE A 52 -20.80 -9.55 -1.89
N LYS A 53 -22.06 -9.21 -2.15
CA LYS A 53 -23.12 -10.21 -2.22
C LYS A 53 -22.83 -11.19 -3.36
N ASP A 54 -22.95 -12.48 -3.09
CA ASP A 54 -22.72 -13.58 -4.06
C ASP A 54 -21.33 -13.56 -4.74
N CYS A 55 -20.33 -12.97 -4.08
CA CYS A 55 -18.99 -12.77 -4.62
C CYS A 55 -18.00 -13.83 -4.09
N SER A 56 -17.16 -14.41 -4.96
CA SER A 56 -16.07 -15.30 -4.52
C SER A 56 -14.95 -14.52 -3.81
N ASP A 57 -14.09 -15.21 -3.04
CA ASP A 57 -12.97 -14.57 -2.34
C ASP A 57 -12.00 -13.87 -3.31
N GLU A 58 -11.72 -14.49 -4.46
CA GLU A 58 -10.84 -13.92 -5.49
C GLU A 58 -11.47 -12.65 -6.10
N ARG A 59 -12.76 -12.71 -6.44
CA ARG A 59 -13.47 -11.56 -7.01
C ARG A 59 -13.63 -10.43 -6.00
N ARG A 60 -13.85 -10.75 -4.73
CA ARG A 60 -13.88 -9.80 -3.62
C ARG A 60 -12.54 -9.06 -3.52
N GLN A 61 -11.44 -9.79 -3.61
CA GLN A 61 -10.09 -9.21 -3.55
C GLN A 61 -9.82 -8.27 -4.74
N GLU A 62 -10.22 -8.64 -5.96
CA GLU A 62 -10.12 -7.77 -7.14
C GLU A 62 -10.91 -6.47 -7.00
N ILE A 63 -12.15 -6.55 -6.47
CA ILE A 63 -13.01 -5.39 -6.24
C ILE A 63 -12.37 -4.48 -5.19
N LEU A 64 -11.89 -5.06 -4.08
CA LEU A 64 -11.18 -4.31 -3.04
C LEU A 64 -9.97 -3.58 -3.61
N TYR A 65 -9.13 -4.26 -4.39
CA TYR A 65 -7.98 -3.62 -5.02
C TYR A 65 -8.39 -2.50 -5.97
N THR A 66 -9.44 -2.70 -6.76
CA THR A 66 -9.95 -1.67 -7.69
C THR A 66 -10.37 -0.40 -6.93
N ILE A 67 -11.07 -0.56 -5.80
CA ILE A 67 -11.49 0.55 -4.95
C ILE A 67 -10.28 1.22 -4.29
N GLN A 68 -9.39 0.43 -3.69
CA GLN A 68 -8.22 0.93 -2.98
C GLN A 68 -7.24 1.65 -3.91
N ASP A 69 -7.01 1.11 -5.12
CA ASP A 69 -6.20 1.73 -6.18
C ASP A 69 -6.77 3.08 -6.60
N ALA A 70 -8.09 3.17 -6.80
CA ALA A 70 -8.76 4.41 -7.16
C ALA A 70 -8.65 5.48 -6.04
N ILE A 71 -8.76 5.06 -4.77
CA ILE A 71 -8.55 5.94 -3.61
C ILE A 71 -7.11 6.47 -3.61
N VAL A 72 -6.13 5.58 -3.74
CA VAL A 72 -4.70 5.92 -3.69
C VAL A 72 -4.34 6.88 -4.83
N LYS A 73 -4.80 6.61 -6.06
CA LYS A 73 -4.61 7.50 -7.22
C LYS A 73 -5.22 8.89 -7.02
N ARG A 74 -6.40 8.98 -6.37
CA ARG A 74 -7.03 10.27 -6.04
C ARG A 74 -6.16 11.14 -5.13
N PHE A 75 -5.38 10.52 -4.25
CA PHE A 75 -4.44 11.21 -3.36
C PHE A 75 -3.08 11.51 -4.00
N GLY A 76 -2.94 11.35 -5.33
CA GLY A 76 -1.71 11.71 -6.05
C GLY A 76 -0.62 10.64 -5.99
N PHE A 77 -0.96 9.42 -5.57
CA PHE A 77 -0.06 8.29 -5.60
C PHE A 77 -0.05 7.61 -6.98
N LEU A 78 1.12 7.15 -7.36
CA LEU A 78 1.42 6.50 -8.62
C LEU A 78 1.92 5.07 -8.35
N PRO A 79 1.52 4.06 -9.14
CA PRO A 79 2.08 2.72 -9.00
C PRO A 79 3.61 2.75 -9.10
N ALA A 80 4.28 2.15 -8.12
CA ALA A 80 5.73 2.01 -8.15
C ALA A 80 6.08 0.86 -9.10
N SER A 81 6.68 1.17 -10.25
CA SER A 81 7.10 0.15 -11.24
C SER A 81 8.40 -0.59 -10.84
N VAL A 82 8.68 -0.73 -9.55
CA VAL A 82 9.92 -1.34 -9.05
C VAL A 82 9.70 -2.84 -8.87
N GLN A 83 10.26 -3.63 -9.77
CA GLN A 83 10.43 -5.06 -9.51
C GLN A 83 11.48 -5.20 -8.40
N VAL A 84 11.12 -5.85 -7.30
CA VAL A 84 12.07 -6.15 -6.22
C VAL A 84 13.13 -7.09 -6.81
N PRO A 85 14.43 -6.72 -6.83
CA PRO A 85 15.48 -7.45 -7.55
C PRO A 85 15.64 -8.91 -7.13
N ASP A 86 15.20 -9.27 -5.91
CA ASP A 86 15.29 -10.63 -5.37
C ASP A 86 14.14 -11.56 -5.82
N SER A 87 13.25 -11.08 -6.70
CA SER A 87 12.10 -11.84 -7.20
C SER A 87 12.49 -13.08 -8.03
N ALA A 88 13.77 -13.27 -8.39
CA ALA A 88 14.25 -14.46 -9.09
C ALA A 88 14.50 -15.66 -8.15
N VAL A 89 14.64 -15.43 -6.85
CA VAL A 89 14.89 -16.47 -5.82
C VAL A 89 13.69 -16.64 -4.88
N MET A 90 12.76 -15.69 -4.87
CA MET A 90 11.56 -15.77 -4.03
C MET A 90 10.48 -16.68 -4.66
N PRO A 91 9.80 -17.53 -3.85
CA PRO A 91 8.67 -18.34 -4.31
C PRO A 91 7.61 -17.49 -5.03
N GLU A 92 6.90 -18.09 -6.01
CA GLU A 92 5.80 -17.46 -6.77
C GLU A 92 4.79 -16.70 -5.87
N ASP A 93 4.58 -17.17 -4.64
CA ASP A 93 3.67 -16.57 -3.64
C ASP A 93 4.13 -15.19 -3.09
N VAL A 94 5.37 -14.77 -3.37
CA VAL A 94 5.92 -13.46 -2.94
C VAL A 94 5.75 -12.38 -4.04
N LYS A 95 5.18 -12.74 -5.21
CA LYS A 95 4.83 -11.77 -6.26
C LYS A 95 3.79 -10.74 -5.84
N ASN A 96 3.13 -10.93 -4.69
CA ASN A 96 2.09 -10.01 -4.15
C ASN A 96 2.66 -8.68 -3.58
N LEU A 97 3.94 -8.39 -3.81
CA LEU A 97 4.59 -7.08 -3.59
C LEU A 97 4.16 -5.99 -4.59
N ASN A 98 3.26 -6.29 -5.53
CA ASN A 98 2.94 -5.45 -6.70
C ASN A 98 1.97 -4.28 -6.45
N HIS A 99 1.46 -4.09 -5.23
CA HIS A 99 0.55 -2.99 -4.92
C HIS A 99 1.23 -1.88 -4.11
N GLN A 100 2.46 -1.55 -4.50
CA GLN A 100 3.22 -0.44 -3.94
C GLN A 100 3.02 0.82 -4.77
N TYR A 101 2.92 1.94 -4.08
CA TYR A 101 2.68 3.23 -4.68
C TYR A 101 3.62 4.27 -4.08
N VAL A 102 4.01 5.25 -4.89
CA VAL A 102 4.80 6.40 -4.50
C VAL A 102 3.98 7.66 -4.75
N HIS A 103 3.92 8.56 -3.77
CA HIS A 103 3.27 9.85 -3.97
C HIS A 103 4.03 10.68 -5.03
N CYS A 104 3.34 11.53 -5.80
CA CYS A 104 3.98 12.35 -6.84
C CYS A 104 5.09 13.28 -6.32
N THR A 105 5.09 13.59 -5.02
CA THR A 105 6.15 14.34 -4.34
C THR A 105 7.34 13.47 -3.89
N VAL A 106 7.22 12.15 -4.00
CA VAL A 106 8.21 11.12 -3.63
C VAL A 106 8.50 11.04 -2.12
N GLY A 107 7.73 11.76 -1.30
CA GLY A 107 7.91 11.79 0.16
C GLY A 107 7.25 10.63 0.91
N MET A 108 6.32 9.92 0.28
CA MET A 108 5.40 8.97 0.92
C MET A 108 5.19 7.75 0.04
N PHE A 109 4.98 6.59 0.67
CA PHE A 109 4.65 5.35 0.01
C PHE A 109 3.39 4.73 0.61
N ILE A 110 2.65 4.00 -0.22
CA ILE A 110 1.53 3.16 0.19
C ILE A 110 1.73 1.74 -0.34
N LEU A 111 1.45 0.75 0.51
CA LEU A 111 1.29 -0.64 0.11
C LEU A 111 -0.15 -1.07 0.42
N ILE A 112 -0.80 -1.71 -0.54
CA ILE A 112 -2.10 -2.35 -0.33
C ILE A 112 -1.85 -3.83 0.00
N PRO A 113 -2.02 -4.27 1.26
CA PRO A 113 -1.85 -5.67 1.61
C PRO A 113 -3.00 -6.52 1.06
N GLU A 114 -2.73 -7.80 0.80
CA GLU A 114 -3.79 -8.75 0.49
C GLU A 114 -4.73 -8.92 1.69
N SER A 115 -6.03 -9.00 1.44
CA SER A 115 -7.04 -9.20 2.48
C SER A 115 -7.33 -10.67 2.76
N THR A 116 -6.75 -11.59 1.98
CA THR A 116 -6.98 -13.04 2.09
C THR A 116 -6.57 -13.58 3.48
N PRO A 117 -7.43 -14.33 4.17
CA PRO A 117 -7.05 -14.98 5.42
C PRO A 117 -5.97 -16.04 5.16
N ALA A 118 -5.04 -16.20 6.09
CA ALA A 118 -3.98 -17.22 6.06
C ALA A 118 -4.47 -18.69 6.11
N GLY A 119 -5.74 -18.96 5.79
CA GLY A 119 -6.39 -20.28 5.86
C GLY A 119 -6.26 -21.13 4.60
N ARG A 120 -5.62 -20.64 3.52
CA ARG A 120 -5.41 -21.40 2.28
C ARG A 120 -3.96 -21.83 2.06
N ALA A 121 -3.16 -21.89 3.14
CA ALA A 121 -1.94 -22.68 3.13
C ALA A 121 -2.36 -24.14 2.88
N THR A 122 -2.09 -24.60 1.67
CA THR A 122 -2.23 -25.98 1.24
C THR A 122 -1.66 -26.91 2.31
N THR A 123 -2.35 -28.03 2.50
CA THR A 123 -1.97 -29.14 3.38
C THR A 123 -0.57 -29.67 3.05
N ALA A 124 0.47 -29.02 3.55
CA ALA A 124 1.81 -29.59 3.62
C ALA A 124 1.87 -30.49 4.86
N LYS A 125 1.95 -31.80 4.64
CA LYS A 125 2.10 -32.79 5.72
C LYS A 125 3.29 -32.41 6.61
N PRO A 126 3.16 -32.48 7.95
CA PRO A 126 4.25 -32.12 8.87
C PRO A 126 5.33 -33.20 8.81
N ILE A 127 6.53 -32.84 8.35
CA ILE A 127 7.73 -33.65 8.62
C ILE A 127 8.21 -33.27 10.02
N SER A 128 8.28 -34.28 10.88
CA SER A 128 8.73 -34.20 12.27
C SER A 128 10.14 -33.61 12.37
N GLY A 129 10.26 -32.45 12.99
CA GLY A 129 11.52 -31.80 13.31
C GLY A 129 11.27 -30.39 13.80
N SER A 130 11.23 -30.23 15.12
CA SER A 130 11.10 -28.95 15.82
C SER A 130 12.04 -27.87 15.26
N THR A 131 11.49 -26.86 14.59
CA THR A 131 11.64 -25.42 14.86
C THR A 131 10.50 -24.75 14.07
N SER A 132 9.74 -23.89 14.75
CA SER A 132 8.60 -23.10 14.27
C SER A 132 8.48 -22.95 12.75
N SER A 133 7.35 -23.43 12.20
CA SER A 133 6.90 -23.07 10.85
C SER A 133 7.03 -21.55 10.63
N PRO A 134 7.36 -21.07 9.42
CA PRO A 134 7.24 -19.66 9.11
C PRO A 134 5.74 -19.36 9.05
N GLN A 135 5.15 -19.10 10.21
CA GLN A 135 3.95 -18.28 10.28
C GLN A 135 4.26 -17.02 9.45
N LEU A 136 3.30 -16.56 8.64
CA LEU A 136 3.31 -15.22 8.04
C LEU A 136 3.23 -14.17 9.18
N VAL A 137 4.25 -14.09 10.03
CA VAL A 137 4.37 -13.16 11.17
C VAL A 137 4.93 -11.86 10.62
N GLY A 138 4.10 -11.16 9.87
CA GLY A 138 4.36 -9.77 9.48
C GLY A 138 3.13 -8.89 9.40
N ARG A 139 1.98 -9.48 9.69
CA ARG A 139 0.80 -8.78 10.13
C ARG A 139 1.00 -8.54 11.63
N PRO A 140 0.88 -7.31 12.16
CA PRO A 140 0.67 -7.18 13.60
C PRO A 140 -0.51 -8.08 13.95
N GLU A 141 -0.39 -8.96 14.95
CA GLU A 141 -1.45 -9.94 15.32
C GLU A 141 -2.84 -9.29 15.48
N SER A 142 -2.88 -7.99 15.74
CA SER A 142 -4.06 -7.15 15.87
C SER A 142 -4.77 -6.76 14.55
N VAL A 143 -4.19 -7.02 13.37
CA VAL A 143 -4.69 -6.54 12.06
C VAL A 143 -5.36 -7.66 11.24
N VAL A 144 -5.48 -8.88 11.80
CA VAL A 144 -6.13 -10.02 11.12
C VAL A 144 -7.55 -9.65 10.68
N ASN A 145 -7.81 -9.73 9.37
CA ASN A 145 -9.02 -9.38 8.63
C ASN A 145 -9.38 -7.89 8.41
N GLN A 146 -8.48 -6.94 8.74
CA GLN A 146 -8.75 -5.52 8.43
C GLN A 146 -8.35 -5.14 7.00
N VAL A 147 -9.25 -4.45 6.29
CA VAL A 147 -8.99 -3.84 4.98
C VAL A 147 -8.45 -2.43 5.19
N GLY A 148 -7.36 -2.09 4.50
CA GLY A 148 -6.71 -0.80 4.68
C GLY A 148 -5.42 -0.67 3.89
N PHE A 149 -4.56 0.23 4.34
CA PHE A 149 -3.32 0.61 3.67
C PHE A 149 -2.17 0.60 4.66
N LEU A 150 -0.98 0.24 4.18
CA LEU A 150 0.27 0.43 4.89
C LEU A 150 0.93 1.70 4.35
N TRP A 151 1.18 2.67 5.21
CA TRP A 151 1.78 3.95 4.87
C TRP A 151 3.20 4.03 5.41
N SER A 152 4.14 4.50 4.59
CA SER A 152 5.51 4.78 5.05
C SER A 152 6.07 6.07 4.48
N TRP A 153 7.07 6.62 5.17
CA TRP A 153 7.76 7.84 4.77
C TRP A 153 9.01 7.51 3.95
N ASN A 154 9.33 8.37 2.97
CA ASN A 154 10.63 8.34 2.32
C ASN A 154 11.70 9.03 3.19
N TYR A 155 12.32 8.25 4.08
CA TYR A 155 13.42 8.71 4.91
C TYR A 155 14.68 9.11 4.13
N MET A 156 14.80 8.72 2.85
CA MET A 156 15.90 9.16 1.99
C MET A 156 15.67 10.56 1.40
N SER A 157 14.43 11.10 1.49
CA SER A 157 14.05 12.46 1.06
C SER A 157 14.47 13.54 2.09
N SER A 158 15.76 13.57 2.41
CA SER A 158 16.34 14.62 3.26
C SER A 158 16.22 16.01 2.60
N ARG A 159 16.39 17.08 3.39
CA ARG A 159 16.34 18.49 2.93
C ARG A 159 17.10 18.78 1.62
N ARG A 160 18.22 18.09 1.35
CA ARG A 160 19.04 18.29 0.14
C ARG A 160 18.35 17.89 -1.18
N TRP A 161 17.33 17.04 -1.11
CA TRP A 161 16.56 16.56 -2.26
C TRP A 161 15.24 17.30 -2.43
N ARG A 162 14.90 18.20 -1.48
CA ARG A 162 13.62 18.89 -1.49
C ARG A 162 13.64 20.05 -2.49
N SER A 163 12.51 20.21 -3.17
CA SER A 163 12.20 21.36 -4.02
C SER A 163 10.76 21.78 -3.76
N GLY A 164 10.27 22.82 -4.43
CA GLY A 164 8.86 23.21 -4.34
C GLY A 164 7.87 22.08 -4.70
N ASN A 165 8.33 21.04 -5.40
CA ASN A 165 7.51 19.92 -5.85
C ASN A 165 7.55 18.70 -4.92
N THR A 166 8.44 18.65 -3.93
CA THR A 166 8.59 17.46 -3.05
C THR A 166 7.76 17.55 -1.77
N GLY A 167 7.15 18.70 -1.50
CA GLY A 167 6.52 18.99 -0.22
C GLY A 167 7.54 19.04 0.93
N ASP A 168 7.06 19.47 2.09
CA ASP A 168 7.78 19.44 3.36
C ASP A 168 7.16 18.40 4.31
N GLU A 169 7.69 18.32 5.53
CA GLU A 169 7.18 17.41 6.57
C GLU A 169 5.75 17.77 6.99
N CYS A 170 5.43 19.07 7.07
CA CYS A 170 4.10 19.55 7.40
C CYS A 170 3.05 19.07 6.37
N PHE A 171 3.37 19.17 5.07
CA PHE A 171 2.54 18.65 4.00
C PHE A 171 2.35 17.13 4.10
N GLN A 172 3.43 16.39 4.36
CA GLN A 172 3.41 14.95 4.51
C GLN A 172 2.49 14.50 5.66
N ASP A 173 2.62 15.12 6.83
CA ASP A 173 1.77 14.87 8.00
C ASP A 173 0.31 15.24 7.73
N THR A 174 0.08 16.39 7.08
CA THR A 174 -1.25 16.85 6.69
C THR A 174 -1.92 15.88 5.73
N MET A 175 -1.16 15.33 4.77
CA MET A 175 -1.67 14.35 3.84
C MET A 175 -2.09 13.06 4.54
N LEU A 176 -1.27 12.52 5.44
CA LEU A 176 -1.64 11.33 6.21
C LEU A 176 -2.89 11.60 7.07
N ALA A 177 -2.98 12.77 7.70
CA ALA A 177 -4.15 13.15 8.48
C ALA A 177 -5.42 13.24 7.62
N ASP A 178 -5.33 13.83 6.42
CA ASP A 178 -6.46 13.90 5.49
C ASP A 178 -6.84 12.52 4.94
N PHE A 179 -5.85 11.69 4.62
CA PHE A 179 -6.05 10.32 4.14
C PHE A 179 -6.78 9.48 5.19
N ARG A 180 -6.39 9.57 6.48
CA ARG A 180 -7.12 8.93 7.59
C ARG A 180 -8.56 9.41 7.71
N LYS A 181 -8.79 10.73 7.66
CA LYS A 181 -10.16 11.30 7.71
C LYS A 181 -10.99 10.79 6.54
N PHE A 182 -10.43 10.78 5.34
CA PHE A 182 -11.07 10.22 4.16
C PHE A 182 -11.43 8.75 4.35
N CYS A 183 -10.46 7.88 4.70
CA CYS A 183 -10.68 6.45 4.88
C CYS A 183 -11.66 6.12 6.02
N SER A 184 -11.75 6.95 7.06
CA SER A 184 -12.75 6.81 8.14
C SER A 184 -14.16 7.25 7.74
N ASN A 185 -14.35 7.76 6.51
CA ASN A 185 -15.59 8.37 6.02
C ASN A 185 -16.00 9.66 6.76
N THR A 186 -15.03 10.44 7.25
CA THR A 186 -15.31 11.77 7.81
C THR A 186 -16.00 12.65 6.75
N ASP A 187 -17.03 13.38 7.16
CA ASP A 187 -17.85 14.25 6.30
C ASP A 187 -18.47 13.53 5.07
N ASN A 188 -18.68 12.22 5.16
CA ASN A 188 -19.17 11.37 4.05
C ASN A 188 -18.31 11.42 2.79
N ARG A 189 -17.03 11.79 2.90
CA ARG A 189 -16.14 11.92 1.73
C ARG A 189 -15.88 10.59 1.03
N LEU A 190 -15.83 9.48 1.78
CA LEU A 190 -15.64 8.15 1.22
C LEU A 190 -16.93 7.64 0.57
N CYS A 191 -18.09 7.85 1.19
CA CYS A 191 -19.39 7.54 0.59
C CYS A 191 -19.58 8.31 -0.73
N GLY A 192 -19.38 9.63 -0.73
CA GLY A 192 -19.52 10.44 -1.94
C GLY A 192 -18.52 10.05 -3.04
N PHE A 193 -17.30 9.65 -2.67
CA PHE A 193 -16.37 9.04 -3.60
C PHE A 193 -16.92 7.75 -4.20
N TRP A 194 -17.38 6.83 -3.35
CA TRP A 194 -17.88 5.52 -3.76
C TRP A 194 -19.09 5.64 -4.70
N GLU A 195 -20.04 6.52 -4.40
CA GLU A 195 -21.20 6.79 -5.24
C GLU A 195 -20.79 7.28 -6.63
N SER A 196 -19.85 8.22 -6.71
CA SER A 196 -19.33 8.70 -7.99
C SER A 196 -18.56 7.60 -8.73
N PHE A 197 -17.79 6.78 -8.02
CA PHE A 197 -16.92 5.77 -8.60
C PHE A 197 -17.71 4.57 -9.15
N ARG A 198 -18.67 4.05 -8.38
CA ARG A 198 -19.52 2.91 -8.78
C ARG A 198 -20.44 3.21 -9.97
N THR A 199 -20.70 4.48 -10.26
CA THR A 199 -21.44 4.89 -11.46
C THR A 199 -20.53 5.03 -12.68
N SER A 200 -19.24 5.34 -12.47
CA SER A 200 -18.27 5.51 -13.56
C SER A 200 -17.66 4.19 -14.02
N VAL A 201 -17.48 3.25 -13.10
CA VAL A 201 -17.09 1.89 -13.40
C VAL A 201 -18.39 1.13 -13.39
N ASP A 202 -18.84 0.55 -14.50
CA ASP A 202 -19.99 -0.38 -14.56
C ASP A 202 -19.70 -1.64 -13.73
N LEU A 203 -19.46 -1.47 -12.42
CA LEU A 203 -19.50 -2.50 -11.42
C LEU A 203 -20.98 -2.84 -11.28
N VAL A 204 -21.49 -3.56 -12.29
CA VAL A 204 -22.76 -4.27 -12.22
C VAL A 204 -22.54 -5.33 -11.15
N ILE A 205 -22.86 -4.95 -9.92
CA ILE A 205 -23.12 -5.90 -8.85
C ILE A 205 -24.39 -6.62 -9.31
N PRO A 206 -24.34 -7.95 -9.56
CA PRO A 206 -25.48 -8.71 -10.05
C PRO A 206 -26.68 -8.67 -9.09
#